data_AF-A0A1L4CX32-F1
#
_entry.id   AF-A0A1L4CX32-F1
#
_cell.length_a   1.000
_cell.length_b   1.000
_cell.length_c   1.000
_cell.angle_alpha   90.00
_cell.angle_beta   90.00
_cell.angle_gamma   90.00
#
_symmetry.space_group_name_H-M   'P 1'
#
loop_
_entity.id
_entity.type
_entity.pdbx_description
1 polymer ?
#
loop_
_entity_poly.entity_id
_entity_poly.type
_entity_poly.pdbx_seq_one_letter_code
_entity_poly.pdbx_strand_id
1 'polypeptide(L)'
;MDLKLKALYILSLTIPTIILILYFFNSFKKSFHKNKKKIRIIIFNRRLNKVRNFEKLSEMIMKDILEALKTENNSHEQAKALLPLLLDIRKTGEKLLAQQHFYHTVLFPSGEARIKPRVERLIHVEKLLKSLPRKGVSSENLYEKSQ
;
A
#
# COMPACT_ATOMS: atom_id res chain seq x y z
N MET A 1 42.40 32.75 50.30
CA MET A 1 41.86 31.42 49.96
C MET A 1 42.54 30.95 48.68
N ASP A 2 43.37 29.92 48.78
CA ASP A 2 44.34 29.52 47.74
C ASP A 2 43.69 29.22 46.39
N LEU A 3 44.32 29.70 45.32
CA LEU A 3 43.91 29.47 43.93
C LEU A 3 43.75 27.95 43.64
N LYS A 4 44.60 27.14 44.27
CA LYS A 4 44.57 25.67 44.21
C LYS A 4 43.30 25.07 44.82
N LEU A 5 42.80 25.64 45.92
CA LEU A 5 41.58 25.16 46.58
C LEU A 5 40.32 25.46 45.76
N LYS A 6 40.27 26.65 45.13
CA LYS A 6 39.17 27.01 44.21
C LYS A 6 39.17 26.14 42.95
N ALA A 7 40.34 25.83 42.40
CA ALA A 7 40.47 24.94 41.25
C ALA A 7 39.98 23.52 41.56
N LEU A 8 40.36 22.96 42.72
CA LEU A 8 39.88 21.65 43.19
C LEU A 8 38.36 21.62 43.37
N TYR A 9 37.78 22.68 43.93
CA TYR A 9 36.32 22.78 44.10
C TYR A 9 35.60 22.83 42.75
N ILE A 10 36.08 23.64 41.80
CA ILE A 10 35.50 23.72 40.44
C ILE A 10 35.60 22.36 39.73
N LEU A 11 36.73 21.67 39.80
CA LEU A 11 36.91 20.32 39.25
C LEU A 11 35.94 19.30 39.89
N SER A 12 35.77 19.36 41.22
CA SER A 12 34.87 18.47 41.94
C SER A 12 33.39 18.65 41.57
N LEU A 13 33.00 19.84 41.08
CA LEU A 13 31.63 20.14 40.67
C LEU A 13 31.39 19.91 39.17
N THR A 14 32.39 20.21 38.34
CA THR A 14 32.30 20.12 36.87
C THR A 14 32.38 18.70 36.35
N ILE A 15 33.22 17.85 36.93
CA ILE A 15 33.34 16.44 36.51
C ILE A 15 32.01 15.68 36.68
N PRO A 16 31.34 15.66 37.86
CA PRO A 16 30.10 14.91 38.03
C PRO A 16 28.93 15.49 37.21
N THR A 17 28.89 16.81 36.99
CA THR A 17 27.87 17.42 36.14
C THR A 17 28.03 17.01 34.67
N ILE A 18 29.26 16.96 34.15
CA ILE A 18 29.54 16.46 32.80
C ILE A 18 29.15 14.97 32.67
N ILE A 19 29.46 14.15 33.67
CA ILE A 19 29.07 12.71 33.69
C ILE A 19 27.54 12.57 33.66
N LEU A 20 26.81 13.37 34.44
CA LEU A 20 25.35 13.35 34.49
C LEU A 20 24.73 13.74 33.14
N ILE A 21 25.29 14.77 32.49
CA ILE A 21 24.88 15.22 31.15
C ILE A 21 25.11 14.10 30.12
N LEU A 22 26.30 13.48 30.11
CA LEU A 22 26.61 12.37 29.20
C LEU A 22 25.70 11.16 29.41
N TYR A 23 25.40 10.82 30.66
CA TYR A 23 24.45 9.75 31.00
C TYR A 23 23.04 10.06 30.48
N PHE A 24 22.57 11.29 30.70
CA PHE A 24 21.27 11.74 30.20
C PHE A 24 21.19 11.67 28.67
N PHE A 25 22.22 12.16 27.97
CA PHE A 25 22.30 12.07 26.50
C PHE A 25 22.28 10.62 25.99
N ASN A 26 23.01 9.71 26.65
CA ASN A 26 23.01 8.30 26.27
C ASN A 26 21.65 7.64 26.51
N SER A 27 20.99 7.93 27.64
CA SER A 27 19.64 7.43 27.94
C SER A 27 18.61 7.96 26.94
N PHE A 28 18.67 9.27 26.64
CA PHE A 28 17.81 9.92 25.66
C PHE A 28 17.99 9.33 24.25
N LYS A 29 19.24 9.14 23.81
CA LYS A 29 19.56 8.52 22.51
C LYS A 29 18.98 7.11 22.40
N LYS A 30 19.07 6.31 23.47
CA LYS A 30 18.55 4.93 23.52
C LYS A 30 17.02 4.91 23.47
N SER A 31 16.35 5.80 24.21
CA SER A 31 14.88 5.96 24.19
C SER A 31 14.37 6.42 22.82
N PHE A 32 15.00 7.43 22.23
CA PHE A 32 14.66 7.94 20.91
C PHE A 32 14.83 6.86 19.82
N HIS A 33 15.91 6.08 19.86
CA HIS A 33 16.11 4.96 18.94
C HIS A 33 15.05 3.87 19.09
N LYS A 34 14.64 3.55 20.32
CA LYS A 34 13.59 2.56 20.59
C LYS A 34 12.24 3.01 20.03
N ASN A 35 11.86 4.27 20.25
CA ASN A 35 10.62 4.85 19.71
C ASN A 35 10.63 4.94 18.19
N LYS A 36 11.76 5.34 17.58
CA LYS A 36 11.94 5.37 16.12
C LYS A 36 11.78 3.98 15.50
N LYS A 37 12.35 2.93 16.12
CA LYS A 37 12.16 1.54 15.67
C LYS A 37 10.70 1.10 15.75
N LYS A 38 10.01 1.42 16.85
CA LYS A 38 8.59 1.08 17.06
C LYS A 38 7.67 1.71 16.01
N ILE A 39 7.86 3.00 15.73
CA ILE A 39 7.12 3.73 14.68
C ILE A 39 7.36 3.09 13.31
N ARG A 40 8.62 2.74 13.01
CA ARG A 40 8.97 2.10 11.74
C ARG A 40 8.22 0.78 11.55
N ILE A 41 8.18 -0.08 12.59
CA ILE A 41 7.44 -1.35 12.58
C ILE A 41 5.94 -1.13 12.36
N ILE A 42 5.35 -0.11 13.01
CA ILE A 42 3.92 0.21 12.83
C ILE A 42 3.63 0.63 11.39
N ILE A 43 4.46 1.50 10.81
CA ILE A 43 4.31 1.94 9.41
C ILE A 43 4.46 0.74 8.46
N PHE A 44 5.42 -0.15 8.71
CA PHE A 44 5.60 -1.38 7.92
C PHE A 44 4.39 -2.32 8.01
N ASN A 45 3.88 -2.61 9.21
CA ASN A 45 2.71 -3.47 9.40
C ASN A 45 1.47 -2.89 8.71
N ARG A 46 1.30 -1.56 8.76
CA ARG A 46 0.22 -0.88 8.03
C ARG A 46 0.35 -1.06 6.52
N ARG A 47 1.56 -0.97 5.96
CA ARG A 47 1.77 -1.20 4.52
C ARG A 47 1.48 -2.64 4.12
N LEU A 48 2.00 -3.61 4.86
CA LEU A 48 1.73 -5.03 4.62
C LEU A 48 0.24 -5.35 4.64
N ASN A 49 -0.50 -4.79 5.61
CA ASN A 49 -1.95 -4.95 5.67
C ASN A 49 -2.66 -4.35 4.45
N LYS A 50 -2.22 -3.17 3.99
CA LYS A 50 -2.79 -2.56 2.78
C LYS A 50 -2.55 -3.41 1.53
N VAL A 51 -1.33 -3.93 1.36
CA VAL A 51 -0.99 -4.82 0.24
C VAL A 51 -1.85 -6.08 0.30
N ARG A 52 -1.93 -6.74 1.46
CA ARG A 52 -2.75 -7.95 1.64
C ARG A 52 -4.24 -7.70 1.39
N ASN A 53 -4.76 -6.55 1.80
CA ASN A 53 -6.15 -6.18 1.55
C ASN A 53 -6.39 -5.94 0.05
N PHE A 54 -5.48 -5.25 -0.64
CA PHE A 54 -5.55 -5.10 -2.08
C PHE A 54 -5.54 -6.46 -2.80
N GLU A 55 -4.66 -7.38 -2.38
CA GLU A 55 -4.63 -8.72 -2.95
C GLU A 55 -5.97 -9.45 -2.80
N LYS A 56 -6.55 -9.45 -1.60
CA LYS A 56 -7.86 -10.07 -1.34
C LYS A 56 -8.97 -9.44 -2.18
N LEU A 57 -9.07 -8.11 -2.19
CA LEU A 57 -10.10 -7.41 -2.96
C LEU A 57 -9.94 -7.67 -4.47
N SER A 58 -8.70 -7.68 -4.97
CA SER A 58 -8.42 -7.99 -6.38
C SER A 58 -8.82 -9.42 -6.74
N GLU A 59 -8.69 -10.39 -5.85
CA GLU A 59 -9.13 -11.77 -6.11
C GLU A 59 -10.65 -11.90 -6.05
N MET A 60 -11.28 -11.22 -5.10
CA MET A 60 -12.73 -11.24 -4.93
C MET A 60 -13.41 -10.67 -6.17
N ILE A 61 -13.04 -9.46 -6.60
CA ILE A 61 -13.67 -8.83 -7.79
C ILE A 61 -13.46 -9.65 -9.06
N MET A 62 -12.31 -10.32 -9.19
CA MET A 62 -12.04 -11.18 -10.35
C MET A 62 -12.94 -12.42 -10.34
N LYS A 63 -13.18 -13.01 -9.17
CA LYS A 63 -14.13 -14.12 -9.03
C LYS A 63 -15.55 -13.66 -9.32
N ASP A 64 -15.98 -12.53 -8.77
CA ASP A 64 -17.33 -11.99 -8.97
C ASP A 64 -17.57 -11.68 -10.45
N ILE A 65 -16.58 -11.13 -11.16
CA ILE A 65 -16.66 -10.90 -12.61
C ILE A 65 -16.77 -12.23 -13.38
N LEU A 66 -15.95 -13.23 -13.04
CA LEU A 66 -16.01 -14.54 -13.68
C LEU A 66 -17.35 -15.25 -13.43
N GLU A 67 -17.91 -15.11 -12.23
CA GLU A 67 -19.20 -15.66 -11.86
C GLU A 67 -20.33 -14.97 -12.62
N ALA A 68 -20.33 -13.63 -12.66
CA ALA A 68 -21.28 -12.85 -13.45
C ALA A 68 -21.24 -13.25 -14.93
N LEU A 69 -20.06 -13.53 -15.49
CA LEU A 69 -19.91 -13.96 -16.88
C LEU A 69 -20.44 -15.39 -17.15
N LYS A 70 -20.53 -16.25 -16.14
CA LYS A 70 -21.05 -17.63 -16.26
C LYS A 70 -22.57 -17.70 -16.24
N THR A 71 -23.25 -16.70 -15.70
CA THR A 71 -24.72 -16.66 -15.61
C THR A 71 -25.36 -16.48 -16.99
N GLU A 72 -26.14 -17.45 -17.45
CA GLU A 72 -26.69 -17.47 -18.83
C GLU A 72 -27.53 -16.23 -19.18
N ASN A 73 -28.22 -15.64 -18.19
CA ASN A 73 -29.04 -14.45 -18.38
C ASN A 73 -28.34 -13.18 -17.88
N ASN A 74 -28.20 -12.18 -18.76
CA ASN A 74 -27.65 -10.85 -18.46
C ASN A 74 -26.19 -10.82 -17.95
N SER A 75 -25.40 -11.89 -18.20
CA SER A 75 -23.99 -11.99 -17.79
C SER A 75 -23.17 -10.74 -18.09
N HIS A 76 -23.29 -10.21 -19.30
CA HIS A 76 -22.50 -9.05 -19.73
C HIS A 76 -22.87 -7.76 -18.98
N GLU A 77 -24.15 -7.56 -18.67
CA GLU A 77 -24.59 -6.36 -17.93
C GLU A 77 -24.22 -6.47 -16.44
N GLN A 78 -24.32 -7.67 -15.86
CA GLN A 78 -23.88 -7.92 -14.49
C GLN A 78 -22.37 -7.73 -14.34
N ALA A 79 -21.58 -8.25 -15.28
CA ALA A 79 -20.13 -8.06 -15.30
C ALA A 79 -19.75 -6.58 -15.48
N LYS A 80 -20.49 -5.82 -16.31
CA LYS A 80 -20.31 -4.37 -16.45
C LYS A 80 -20.68 -3.60 -15.19
N ALA A 81 -21.68 -4.04 -14.44
CA ALA A 81 -22.06 -3.39 -13.17
C ALA A 81 -20.94 -3.43 -12.13
N LEU A 82 -20.00 -4.38 -12.23
CA LEU A 82 -18.82 -4.49 -11.36
C LEU A 82 -17.67 -3.56 -11.77
N LEU A 83 -17.75 -2.89 -12.92
CA LEU A 83 -16.69 -2.03 -13.45
C LEU A 83 -16.29 -0.89 -12.49
N PRO A 84 -17.21 -0.16 -11.82
CA PRO A 84 -16.83 0.89 -10.87
C PRO A 84 -15.99 0.36 -9.72
N LEU A 85 -16.37 -0.80 -9.17
CA LEU A 85 -15.64 -1.45 -8.08
C LEU A 85 -14.24 -1.91 -8.53
N LEU A 86 -14.14 -2.49 -9.73
CA LEU A 86 -12.85 -2.85 -10.31
C LEU A 86 -11.93 -1.62 -10.49
N LEU A 87 -12.49 -0.49 -10.93
CA LEU A 87 -11.73 0.76 -11.08
C LEU A 87 -11.20 1.29 -9.75
N ASP A 88 -11.99 1.22 -8.68
CA ASP A 88 -11.56 1.67 -7.35
C ASP A 88 -10.46 0.77 -6.76
N ILE A 89 -10.57 -0.55 -6.97
CA ILE A 89 -9.52 -1.51 -6.59
C ILE A 89 -8.24 -1.25 -7.41
N ARG A 90 -8.37 -1.01 -8.72
CA ARG A 90 -7.24 -0.67 -9.61
C ARG A 90 -6.52 0.60 -9.14
N LYS A 91 -7.25 1.69 -8.88
CA LYS A 91 -6.69 2.94 -8.33
C LYS A 91 -5.97 2.72 -7.00
N THR A 92 -6.48 1.82 -6.16
CA THR A 92 -5.83 1.46 -4.90
C THR A 92 -4.49 0.78 -5.15
N GLY A 93 -4.43 -0.15 -6.12
CA GLY A 93 -3.19 -0.78 -6.55
C GLY A 93 -2.18 0.20 -7.15
N GLU A 94 -2.62 1.13 -8.00
CA GLU A 94 -1.77 2.20 -8.55
C GLU A 94 -1.18 3.08 -7.45
N LYS A 95 -1.96 3.46 -6.44
CA LYS A 95 -1.47 4.20 -5.27
C LYS A 95 -0.43 3.41 -4.48
N LEU A 96 -0.60 2.09 -4.34
CA LEU A 96 0.37 1.24 -3.64
C LEU A 96 1.69 1.13 -4.39
N LEU A 97 1.65 1.05 -5.72
CA LEU A 97 2.83 1.10 -6.60
C LEU A 97 3.53 2.45 -6.52
N ALA A 98 2.79 3.56 -6.58
CA ALA A 98 3.36 4.90 -6.46
C ALA A 98 4.06 5.12 -5.09
N GLN A 99 3.59 4.46 -4.04
CA GLN A 99 4.18 4.52 -2.69
C GLN A 99 5.30 3.49 -2.49
N GLN A 100 5.60 2.65 -3.47
CA GLN A 100 6.61 1.61 -3.38
C GLN A 100 8.03 2.22 -3.46
N HIS A 101 8.61 2.52 -2.31
CA HIS A 101 10.03 2.85 -2.21
C HIS A 101 10.92 1.60 -2.37
N PHE A 102 12.16 1.82 -2.84
CA PHE A 102 13.19 0.78 -2.99
C PHE A 102 13.34 -0.12 -1.74
N TYR A 103 13.33 0.47 -0.55
CA TYR A 103 13.44 -0.29 0.71
C TYR A 103 12.25 -1.23 0.97
N HIS A 104 11.06 -0.95 0.44
CA HIS A 104 9.92 -1.88 0.56
C HIS A 104 10.15 -3.14 -0.27
N THR A 105 10.66 -2.99 -1.50
CA THR A 105 10.99 -4.11 -2.39
C THR A 105 12.13 -4.98 -1.83
N VAL A 106 13.14 -4.36 -1.20
CA VAL A 106 14.27 -5.10 -0.59
C VAL A 106 13.87 -5.78 0.72
N LEU A 107 13.07 -5.13 1.57
CA LEU A 107 12.67 -5.68 2.86
C LEU A 107 11.53 -6.71 2.75
N PHE A 108 10.69 -6.63 1.71
CA PHE A 108 9.54 -7.52 1.49
C PHE A 108 9.31 -7.82 0.00
N PRO A 109 10.25 -8.55 -0.64
CA PRO A 109 10.20 -8.79 -2.09
C PRO A 109 8.94 -9.56 -2.50
N SER A 110 8.47 -10.49 -1.67
CA SER A 110 7.40 -11.41 -2.06
C SER A 110 6.01 -10.76 -2.11
N GLY A 111 5.72 -9.74 -1.29
CA GLY A 111 4.42 -9.06 -1.30
C GLY A 111 4.37 -7.90 -2.30
N GLU A 112 5.43 -7.10 -2.33
CA GLU A 112 5.53 -5.92 -3.20
C GLU A 112 5.63 -6.29 -4.69
N ALA A 113 6.35 -7.37 -5.03
CA ALA A 113 6.49 -7.82 -6.42
C ALA A 113 5.16 -8.28 -7.05
N ARG A 114 4.16 -8.66 -6.23
CA ARG A 114 2.85 -9.13 -6.72
C ARG A 114 1.89 -8.00 -7.06
N ILE A 115 2.15 -6.76 -6.62
CA ILE A 115 1.25 -5.63 -6.83
C ILE A 115 1.17 -5.28 -8.31
N LYS A 116 2.32 -5.12 -8.97
CA LYS A 116 2.42 -4.73 -10.39
C LYS A 116 1.65 -5.67 -11.32
N PRO A 117 1.91 -6.99 -11.35
CA PRO A 117 1.20 -7.91 -12.24
C PRO A 117 -0.30 -7.99 -11.93
N ARG A 118 -0.73 -7.77 -10.67
CA ARG A 118 -2.16 -7.69 -10.33
C ARG A 118 -2.81 -6.45 -10.91
N VAL A 119 -2.17 -5.28 -10.81
CA VAL A 119 -2.68 -4.03 -11.41
C VAL A 119 -2.80 -4.16 -12.92
N GLU A 120 -1.79 -4.74 -13.59
CA GLU A 120 -1.82 -5.00 -15.03
C GLU A 120 -2.99 -5.91 -15.43
N ARG A 121 -3.26 -6.97 -14.65
CA ARG A 121 -4.44 -7.83 -14.87
C ARG A 121 -5.75 -7.07 -14.72
N LEU A 122 -5.89 -6.23 -13.68
CA LEU A 122 -7.09 -5.41 -13.50
C LEU A 122 -7.29 -4.44 -14.68
N ILE A 123 -6.22 -3.83 -15.20
CA ILE A 123 -6.29 -3.00 -16.41
C ILE A 123 -6.77 -3.81 -17.63
N HIS A 124 -6.28 -5.04 -17.79
CA HIS A 124 -6.70 -5.90 -18.90
C HIS A 124 -8.19 -6.25 -18.80
N VAL A 125 -8.65 -6.63 -17.61
CA VAL A 125 -10.05 -6.96 -17.34
C VAL A 125 -10.95 -5.75 -17.54
N GLU A 126 -10.51 -4.56 -17.11
CA GLU A 126 -11.21 -3.30 -17.38
C GLU A 126 -11.47 -3.11 -18.88
N LYS A 127 -10.44 -3.32 -19.72
CA LYS A 127 -10.55 -3.21 -21.18
C LYS A 127 -11.55 -4.22 -21.73
N LEU A 128 -11.48 -5.47 -21.26
CA LEU A 128 -12.40 -6.53 -21.67
C LEU A 128 -13.85 -6.19 -21.31
N LEU A 129 -14.11 -5.79 -20.07
CA LEU A 129 -15.46 -5.40 -19.61
C LEU A 129 -16.03 -4.22 -20.41
N LYS A 130 -15.19 -3.25 -20.76
CA LYS A 130 -15.58 -2.11 -21.61
C LYS A 130 -15.91 -2.53 -23.05
N SER A 131 -15.27 -3.57 -23.57
CA SER A 131 -15.52 -4.08 -24.93
C SER A 131 -16.76 -4.98 -25.05
N LEU A 132 -17.35 -5.42 -23.93
CA LEU A 132 -18.53 -6.27 -23.97
C LEU A 132 -19.71 -5.55 -24.66
N PRO A 133 -20.54 -6.24 -25.45
CA PRO A 133 -21.70 -5.64 -26.10
C PRO A 133 -22.71 -5.14 -25.05
N ARG A 134 -23.33 -3.99 -25.28
CA ARG A 134 -24.48 -3.53 -24.48
C ARG A 134 -25.72 -4.21 -25.02
N LYS A 135 -26.60 -4.72 -24.16
CA LYS A 135 -27.95 -5.09 -24.60
C LYS A 135 -28.63 -3.81 -25.10
N GLY A 136 -28.86 -3.73 -26.42
CA GLY A 136 -29.46 -2.56 -27.07
C GLY A 136 -28.88 -2.16 -28.42
N VAL A 137 -27.77 -2.76 -28.89
CA VAL A 137 -27.43 -2.68 -30.32
C VAL A 137 -28.20 -3.80 -31.01
N SER A 138 -29.45 -3.51 -31.35
CA SER A 138 -30.33 -4.46 -32.01
C SER A 138 -29.70 -4.92 -33.32
N SER A 139 -29.78 -6.23 -33.54
CA SER A 139 -29.59 -6.90 -34.82
C SER A 139 -30.67 -6.54 -35.85
N GLU A 140 -31.31 -5.37 -35.74
CA GLU A 140 -32.36 -4.91 -36.66
C GLU A 140 -31.80 -4.31 -37.95
N ASN A 141 -30.54 -3.88 -37.98
CA ASN A 141 -29.97 -3.25 -39.17
C ASN A 141 -29.29 -4.19 -40.18
N LEU A 142 -29.38 -5.52 -40.00
CA LEU A 142 -28.81 -6.50 -40.96
C LEU A 142 -29.82 -7.14 -41.90
N TYR A 143 -31.13 -6.89 -41.74
CA TYR A 143 -32.17 -7.48 -42.59
C TYR A 143 -32.90 -6.50 -43.53
N GLU A 144 -32.71 -5.19 -43.42
CA GLU A 144 -33.40 -4.21 -44.28
C GLU A 144 -32.72 -3.90 -45.63
N LYS A 145 -31.59 -4.55 -45.96
CA LYS A 145 -30.85 -4.26 -47.21
C LYS A 145 -30.88 -5.40 -48.25
N SER A 146 -31.83 -6.32 -48.13
CA SER A 146 -32.03 -7.40 -49.09
C SER A 146 -33.51 -7.66 -49.38
N GLN A 147 -34.22 -6.60 -49.79
CA GLN A 147 -35.45 -6.69 -50.59
C GLN A 147 -35.33 -5.75 -51.80
#